data_AF-A0A2Z6GEA9-F1
#
_entry.id   AF-A0A2Z6GEA9-F1
#
_cell.length_a   1.000
_cell.length_b   1.000
_cell.length_c   1.000
_cell.angle_alpha   90.00
_cell.angle_beta   90.00
_cell.angle_gamma   90.00
#
_symmetry.space_group_name_H-M   'P 1'
#
loop_
_entity.id
_entity.type
_entity.pdbx_description
1 polymer ?
#
loop_
_entity_poly.entity_id
_entity_poly.type
_entity_poly.pdbx_seq_one_letter_code
_entity_poly.pdbx_strand_id
1 'polypeptide(L)'
;MITLNETGTHLIETTDEGYDRHVPIDPNNGHYRELQKRLEGWTETLEDGSEIWHEATETLMPFQSSAEQVIGSLSAAIQQHLDAWAQTRGYDGILSACTYATSKVPRFKTEGQAAVNARDEVWSAAYTLLEEVQSGAKPMPTMDEVIATLPVLSWPA
;
A
#
# COMPACT_ATOMS: atom_id res chain seq x y z
N MET A 1 12.74 0.97 20.05
CA MET A 1 11.92 1.43 18.90
C MET A 1 10.60 0.67 18.94
N ILE A 2 9.49 1.39 18.81
CA ILE A 2 8.14 0.79 18.74
C ILE A 2 7.46 1.25 17.44
N THR A 3 6.94 0.31 16.66
CA THR A 3 6.18 0.58 15.43
C THR A 3 4.81 -0.09 15.46
N LEU A 4 3.89 0.30 14.57
CA LEU A 4 2.68 -0.48 14.29
C LEU A 4 2.97 -1.57 13.25
N ASN A 5 2.22 -2.66 13.27
CA ASN A 5 2.20 -3.61 12.14
C ASN A 5 1.30 -3.12 10.99
N GLU A 6 1.34 -3.79 9.83
CA GLU A 6 0.53 -3.43 8.64
C GLU A 6 -0.96 -3.24 8.91
N THR A 7 -1.53 -4.06 9.78
CA THR A 7 -2.97 -4.07 10.06
C THR A 7 -3.38 -3.10 11.16
N GLY A 8 -2.40 -2.46 11.82
CA GLY A 8 -2.62 -1.62 13.00
C GLY A 8 -3.18 -2.38 14.21
N THR A 9 -3.02 -3.71 14.26
CA THR A 9 -3.54 -4.57 15.32
C THR A 9 -2.49 -4.94 16.38
N HIS A 10 -1.22 -4.75 16.06
CA HIS A 10 -0.11 -5.06 16.94
C HIS A 10 0.89 -3.90 16.97
N LEU A 11 1.51 -3.69 18.12
CA LEU A 11 2.78 -2.98 18.24
C LEU A 11 3.92 -3.96 17.95
N ILE A 12 4.96 -3.49 17.29
CA ILE A 12 6.22 -4.21 17.08
C ILE A 12 7.28 -3.47 17.88
N GLU A 13 7.84 -4.16 18.87
CA GLU A 13 8.98 -3.67 19.64
C GLU A 13 10.25 -4.34 19.12
N THR A 14 11.18 -3.54 18.59
CA THR A 14 12.50 -4.02 18.16
C THR A 14 13.49 -3.86 19.32
N THR A 15 14.09 -4.97 19.76
CA THR A 15 15.10 -4.99 20.83
C THR A 15 16.47 -4.51 20.34
N ASP A 16 17.38 -4.20 21.25
CA ASP A 16 18.77 -3.82 20.91
C ASP A 16 19.53 -4.94 20.17
N GLU A 17 19.08 -6.19 20.31
CA GLU A 17 19.60 -7.36 19.60
C GLU A 17 18.99 -7.53 18.19
N GLY A 18 18.07 -6.66 17.80
CA GLY A 18 17.41 -6.67 16.49
C GLY A 18 16.26 -7.68 16.37
N TYR A 19 15.69 -8.14 17.49
CA TYR A 19 14.54 -9.05 17.48
C TYR A 19 13.23 -8.25 17.54
N ASP A 20 12.33 -8.55 16.60
CA ASP A 20 10.99 -7.96 16.55
C ASP A 20 9.99 -8.76 17.39
N ARG A 21 9.50 -8.14 18.46
CA ARG A 21 8.43 -8.69 19.30
C ARG A 21 7.09 -8.09 18.87
N HIS A 22 6.19 -8.97 18.42
CA HIS A 22 4.82 -8.60 18.08
C HIS A 22 3.92 -8.66 19.32
N VAL A 23 3.29 -7.53 19.64
CA VAL A 23 2.49 -7.36 20.85
C VAL A 23 1.08 -6.93 20.44
N PRO A 24 0.05 -7.74 20.67
CA PRO A 24 -1.32 -7.37 20.31
C PRO A 24 -1.75 -6.11 21.07
N ILE A 25 -2.47 -5.23 20.37
CA ILE A 25 -3.10 -4.06 20.98
C ILE A 25 -4.32 -4.55 21.76
N ASP A 26 -4.08 -4.88 23.03
CA ASP A 26 -5.08 -5.37 23.97
C ASP A 26 -4.79 -4.77 25.35
N PRO A 27 -5.70 -3.95 25.92
CA PRO A 27 -5.52 -3.39 27.26
C PRO A 27 -5.32 -4.42 28.38
N ASN A 28 -5.73 -5.68 28.18
CA ASN A 28 -5.51 -6.75 29.15
C ASN A 28 -4.12 -7.40 29.03
N ASN A 29 -3.40 -7.13 27.94
CA ASN A 29 -2.05 -7.63 27.75
C ASN A 29 -1.05 -6.81 28.57
N GLY A 30 -0.39 -7.46 29.53
CA GLY A 30 0.56 -6.80 30.42
C GLY A 30 1.74 -6.13 29.69
N HIS A 31 2.20 -6.73 28.59
CA HIS A 31 3.28 -6.17 27.77
C HIS A 31 2.81 -4.96 26.97
N TYR A 32 1.61 -5.01 26.40
CA TYR A 32 1.00 -3.85 25.73
C TYR A 32 0.88 -2.66 26.69
N ARG A 33 0.40 -2.88 27.91
CA ARG A 33 0.30 -1.81 28.92
C ARG A 33 1.67 -1.19 29.23
N GLU A 34 2.73 -1.99 29.25
CA GLU A 34 4.08 -1.48 29.49
C GLU A 34 4.60 -0.66 28.30
N LEU A 35 4.35 -1.12 27.06
CA LEU A 35 4.62 -0.33 25.87
C LEU A 35 3.81 0.97 25.86
N GLN A 36 2.54 0.94 26.27
CA GLN A 36 1.68 2.10 26.32
C GLN A 36 2.21 3.16 27.28
N LYS A 37 2.67 2.78 28.48
CA LYS A 37 3.35 3.71 29.40
C LYS A 37 4.59 4.34 28.79
N ARG A 38 5.39 3.58 28.04
CA ARG A 38 6.57 4.11 27.35
C ARG A 38 6.21 5.11 26.26
N LEU A 39 5.09 4.91 25.57
CA LEU A 39 4.60 5.76 24.49
C LEU A 39 3.86 7.01 24.97
N GLU A 40 3.12 6.91 26.08
CA GLU A 40 2.19 7.96 26.54
C GLU A 40 2.63 8.62 27.85
N GLY A 41 3.62 8.06 28.54
CA GLY A 41 3.95 8.40 29.91
C GLY A 41 3.01 7.74 30.92
N TRP A 42 3.30 7.87 32.21
CA TRP A 42 2.43 7.35 33.26
C TRP A 42 2.53 8.14 34.55
N THR A 43 1.51 8.02 35.40
CA THR A 43 1.52 8.56 36.76
C THR A 43 1.83 7.45 37.75
N GLU A 44 2.71 7.71 38.71
CA GLU A 44 3.00 6.83 39.84
C GLU A 44 2.56 7.51 41.13
N THR A 45 1.79 6.80 41.95
CA THR A 45 1.38 7.27 43.28
C THR A 45 2.35 6.69 44.31
N LEU A 46 3.00 7.57 45.08
CA LEU A 46 3.93 7.20 46.15
C LEU A 46 3.18 6.76 47.41
N GLU A 47 3.91 6.15 48.36
CA GLU A 47 3.33 5.67 49.64
C GLU A 47 2.67 6.78 50.47
N ASP A 48 3.12 8.03 50.30
CA ASP A 48 2.55 9.21 50.97
C ASP A 48 1.32 9.79 50.26
N GLY A 49 0.88 9.18 49.16
CA GLY A 49 -0.25 9.59 48.34
C GLY A 49 0.05 10.71 47.34
N SER A 50 1.30 11.17 47.25
CA SER A 50 1.72 12.10 46.20
C SER A 50 1.81 11.41 44.84
N GLU A 51 1.60 12.16 43.77
CA GLU A 51 1.64 11.67 42.39
C GLU A 51 2.83 12.27 41.65
N ILE A 52 3.60 11.43 40.96
CA ILE A 52 4.67 11.84 40.06
C ILE A 52 4.33 11.44 38.62
N TRP A 53 4.58 12.34 37.68
CA TRP A 53 4.44 12.09 36.25
C TRP A 53 5.78 11.64 35.66
N HIS A 54 5.74 10.52 34.96
CA HIS A 54 6.83 10.01 34.14
C HIS A 54 6.53 10.30 32.68
N GLU A 55 7.45 10.99 32.00
CA GLU A 55 7.31 11.36 30.59
C GLU A 55 7.47 10.13 29.68
N ALA A 56 6.84 10.19 28.49
CA ALA A 56 7.03 9.19 27.46
C ALA A 56 8.52 9.06 27.08
N THR A 57 8.97 7.82 26.93
CA THR A 57 10.38 7.49 26.62
C THR A 57 10.57 6.98 25.19
N GLU A 58 9.49 6.63 24.50
CA GLU A 58 9.48 6.17 23.11
C GLU A 58 8.44 6.93 22.30
N THR A 59 8.63 6.98 20.98
CA THR A 59 7.66 7.52 20.03
C THR A 59 7.16 6.40 19.15
N LEU A 60 5.84 6.30 18.96
CA LEU A 60 5.26 5.32 18.05
C LEU A 60 5.58 5.72 16.61
N MET A 61 6.40 4.92 15.94
CA MET A 61 6.65 5.13 14.51
C MET A 61 5.54 4.45 13.69
N PRO A 62 5.10 5.07 12.58
CA PRO A 62 4.17 4.43 11.69
C PRO A 62 4.79 3.16 11.09
N PHE A 63 3.95 2.18 10.75
CA PHE A 63 4.39 1.08 9.91
C PHE A 63 4.94 1.63 8.59
N GLN A 64 6.11 1.16 8.17
CA GLN A 64 6.66 1.45 6.84
C GLN A 64 6.60 0.18 5.99
N SER A 65 5.77 0.18 4.95
CA SER A 65 5.75 -0.89 3.95
C SER A 65 7.11 -1.01 3.26
N SER A 66 7.55 -2.23 3.00
CA SER A 66 8.74 -2.44 2.18
C SER A 66 8.48 -1.95 0.75
N ALA A 67 9.54 -1.55 0.03
CA ALA A 67 9.40 -1.11 -1.36
C ALA A 67 8.70 -2.16 -2.23
N GLU A 68 8.96 -3.44 -2.00
CA GLU A 68 8.33 -4.56 -2.72
C GLU A 68 6.81 -4.63 -2.47
N GLN A 69 6.37 -4.45 -1.21
CA GLN A 69 4.95 -4.42 -0.86
C GLN A 69 4.21 -3.25 -1.52
N VAL A 70 4.85 -2.08 -1.56
CA VAL A 70 4.27 -0.90 -2.22
C VAL A 70 4.18 -1.12 -3.72
N ILE A 71 5.23 -1.64 -4.36
CA ILE A 71 5.23 -1.99 -5.80
C ILE A 71 4.12 -3.00 -6.12
N GLY A 72 3.94 -4.03 -5.27
CA GLY A 72 2.88 -5.02 -5.43
C GLY A 72 1.49 -4.41 -5.38
N SER A 73 1.25 -3.52 -4.42
CA SER A 73 -0.03 -2.82 -4.25
C SER A 73 -0.34 -1.88 -5.42
N LEU A 74 0.65 -1.12 -5.90
CA LEU A 74 0.53 -0.28 -7.09
C LEU A 74 0.23 -1.10 -8.34
N SER A 75 0.93 -2.20 -8.55
CA SER A 75 0.71 -3.11 -9.67
C SER A 75 -0.71 -3.68 -9.66
N ALA A 76 -1.21 -4.07 -8.49
CA ALA A 76 -2.57 -4.57 -8.34
C ALA A 76 -3.63 -3.48 -8.66
N ALA A 77 -3.41 -2.24 -8.24
CA ALA A 77 -4.32 -1.14 -8.54
C ALA A 77 -4.33 -0.76 -10.02
N ILE A 78 -3.17 -0.75 -10.69
CA ILE A 78 -3.07 -0.54 -12.14
C ILE A 78 -3.84 -1.64 -12.89
N GLN A 79 -3.69 -2.90 -12.47
CA GLN A 79 -4.41 -4.02 -13.05
C GLN A 79 -5.93 -3.86 -12.88
N GLN A 80 -6.39 -3.49 -11.67
CA GLN A 80 -7.80 -3.22 -11.39
C GLN A 80 -8.34 -2.05 -12.21
N HIS A 81 -7.56 -0.99 -12.42
CA HIS A 81 -7.94 0.15 -13.24
C HIS A 81 -8.21 -0.28 -14.70
N LEU A 82 -7.31 -1.05 -15.29
CA LEU A 82 -7.46 -1.63 -16.62
C LEU A 82 -8.65 -2.59 -16.71
N ASP A 83 -8.84 -3.44 -15.70
CA ASP A 83 -9.94 -4.40 -15.65
C ASP A 83 -11.30 -3.70 -15.55
N ALA A 84 -11.42 -2.68 -14.69
CA ALA A 84 -12.64 -1.89 -14.55
C ALA A 84 -13.00 -1.18 -15.88
N TRP A 85 -12.00 -0.65 -16.59
CA TRP A 85 -12.23 -0.07 -17.91
C TRP A 85 -12.69 -1.12 -18.93
N ALA A 86 -12.06 -2.31 -18.97
CA ALA A 86 -12.48 -3.42 -19.82
C ALA A 86 -13.93 -3.87 -19.55
N GLN A 87 -14.31 -3.94 -18.27
CA GLN A 87 -15.64 -4.34 -17.82
C GLN A 87 -16.75 -3.38 -18.29
N THR A 88 -16.45 -2.12 -18.62
CA THR A 88 -17.44 -1.19 -19.22
C THR A 88 -18.01 -1.68 -20.56
N ARG A 89 -17.34 -2.64 -21.22
CA ARG A 89 -17.81 -3.30 -22.45
C ARG A 89 -18.25 -4.77 -22.24
N GLY A 90 -18.32 -5.22 -20.99
CA GLY A 90 -18.78 -6.57 -20.63
C GLY A 90 -17.72 -7.66 -20.73
N TYR A 91 -16.43 -7.31 -20.79
CA TYR A 91 -15.34 -8.28 -20.65
C TYR A 91 -15.11 -8.62 -19.17
N ASP A 92 -14.57 -9.82 -18.88
CA ASP A 92 -14.21 -10.20 -17.50
C ASP A 92 -13.12 -9.29 -16.92
N GLY A 93 -12.22 -8.81 -17.78
CA GLY A 93 -11.10 -7.92 -17.46
C GLY A 93 -10.28 -7.60 -18.71
N ILE A 94 -9.19 -6.84 -18.56
CA ILE A 94 -8.36 -6.36 -19.67
C ILE A 94 -7.77 -7.51 -20.47
N LEU A 95 -7.35 -8.60 -19.80
CA LEU A 95 -6.81 -9.77 -20.48
C LEU A 95 -7.84 -10.43 -21.38
N SER A 96 -9.09 -10.56 -20.91
CA SER A 96 -10.22 -11.09 -21.70
C SER A 96 -10.46 -10.24 -22.95
N ALA A 97 -10.49 -8.90 -22.81
CA ALA A 97 -10.61 -7.99 -23.94
C ALA A 97 -9.46 -8.15 -24.95
N CYS A 98 -8.21 -8.19 -24.47
CA CYS A 98 -7.03 -8.36 -25.32
C CYS A 98 -7.06 -9.67 -26.15
N THR A 99 -7.66 -10.75 -25.65
CA THR A 99 -7.73 -12.02 -26.40
C THR A 99 -8.46 -11.88 -27.74
N TYR A 100 -9.35 -10.89 -27.86
CA TYR A 100 -10.11 -10.64 -29.08
C TYR A 100 -9.36 -9.83 -30.14
N ALA A 101 -8.12 -9.38 -29.89
CA ALA A 101 -7.34 -8.56 -30.83
C ALA A 101 -7.16 -9.19 -32.22
N THR A 102 -7.25 -10.53 -32.33
CA THR A 102 -7.16 -11.27 -33.60
C THR A 102 -8.50 -11.87 -34.06
N SER A 103 -9.61 -11.45 -33.44
CA SER A 103 -10.95 -11.94 -33.77
C SER A 103 -11.31 -11.72 -35.23
N LYS A 104 -12.09 -12.65 -35.80
CA LYS A 104 -12.69 -12.50 -37.13
C LYS A 104 -13.92 -11.59 -37.12
N VAL A 105 -14.46 -11.29 -35.94
CA VAL A 105 -15.57 -10.35 -35.77
C VAL A 105 -15.00 -8.93 -35.67
N PRO A 106 -15.31 -8.01 -36.62
CA PRO A 106 -14.66 -6.70 -36.68
C PRO A 106 -14.76 -5.90 -35.38
N ARG A 107 -15.93 -5.88 -34.74
CA ARG A 107 -16.14 -5.19 -33.46
C ARG A 107 -15.16 -5.67 -32.39
N PHE A 108 -15.12 -6.98 -32.14
CA PHE A 108 -14.26 -7.56 -31.11
C PHE A 108 -12.77 -7.40 -31.44
N LYS A 109 -12.41 -7.44 -32.73
CA LYS A 109 -11.05 -7.16 -33.18
C LYS A 109 -10.63 -5.73 -32.82
N THR A 110 -11.47 -4.75 -33.14
CA THR A 110 -11.22 -3.34 -32.87
C THR A 110 -11.15 -3.06 -31.36
N GLU A 111 -12.10 -3.57 -30.58
CA GLU A 111 -12.10 -3.42 -29.11
C GLU A 111 -10.89 -4.15 -28.49
N GLY A 112 -10.57 -5.36 -28.95
CA GLY A 112 -9.42 -6.12 -28.45
C GLY A 112 -8.07 -5.47 -28.77
N GLN A 113 -7.90 -4.85 -29.94
CA GLN A 113 -6.69 -4.10 -30.25
C GLN A 113 -6.58 -2.83 -29.40
N ALA A 114 -7.69 -2.13 -29.15
CA ALA A 114 -7.70 -0.99 -28.24
C ALA A 114 -7.30 -1.39 -26.81
N ALA A 115 -7.77 -2.56 -26.35
CA ALA A 115 -7.37 -3.10 -25.05
C ALA A 115 -5.87 -3.42 -24.95
N VAL A 116 -5.28 -4.00 -26.02
CA VAL A 116 -3.84 -4.25 -26.08
C VAL A 116 -3.06 -2.93 -25.99
N ASN A 117 -3.44 -1.93 -26.79
CA ASN A 117 -2.76 -0.63 -26.80
C ASN A 117 -2.86 0.06 -25.44
N ALA A 118 -4.06 0.11 -24.85
CA ALA A 118 -4.29 0.68 -23.52
C ALA A 118 -3.42 0.02 -22.45
N ARG A 119 -3.39 -1.33 -22.44
CA ARG A 119 -2.56 -2.09 -21.50
C ARG A 119 -1.08 -1.76 -21.68
N ASP A 120 -0.60 -1.74 -22.91
CA ASP A 120 0.81 -1.50 -23.22
C ASP A 120 1.23 -0.07 -22.82
N GLU A 121 0.39 0.94 -23.10
CA GLU A 121 0.62 2.34 -22.71
C GLU A 121 0.64 2.52 -21.19
N VAL A 122 -0.33 1.94 -20.48
CA VAL A 122 -0.45 2.03 -19.01
C VAL A 122 0.75 1.37 -18.33
N TRP A 123 1.12 0.15 -18.72
CA TRP A 123 2.25 -0.53 -18.11
C TRP A 123 3.58 0.13 -18.47
N SER A 124 3.73 0.67 -19.68
CA SER A 124 4.91 1.44 -20.04
C SER A 124 5.08 2.67 -19.14
N ALA A 125 4.01 3.42 -18.90
CA ALA A 125 4.03 4.57 -18.00
C ALA A 125 4.37 4.16 -16.55
N ALA A 126 3.78 3.06 -16.07
CA ALA A 126 4.04 2.54 -14.73
C ALA A 126 5.51 2.11 -14.54
N TYR A 127 6.12 1.44 -15.52
CA TYR A 127 7.53 1.05 -15.45
C TYR A 127 8.48 2.24 -15.52
N THR A 128 8.17 3.26 -16.34
CA THR A 128 8.96 4.50 -16.34
C THR A 128 8.94 5.17 -14.97
N LEU A 129 7.77 5.26 -14.31
CA LEU A 129 7.67 5.82 -12.97
C LEU A 129 8.46 4.99 -11.95
N LEU A 130 8.42 3.66 -12.05
CA LEU A 130 9.19 2.78 -11.19
C LEU A 130 10.71 2.98 -11.35
N GLU A 131 11.19 3.13 -12.59
CA GLU A 131 12.60 3.43 -12.87
C GLU A 131 13.04 4.77 -12.26
N GLU A 132 12.21 5.82 -12.39
CA GLU A 132 12.48 7.13 -11.79
C GLU A 132 12.56 7.07 -10.26
N VAL A 133 11.74 6.23 -9.62
CA VAL A 133 11.79 6.01 -8.18
C VAL A 133 13.04 5.23 -7.79
N GLN A 134 13.37 4.15 -8.52
CA GLN A 134 14.54 3.33 -8.23
C GLN A 134 15.86 4.09 -8.46
N SER A 135 15.90 5.01 -9.42
CA SER A 135 17.06 5.89 -9.64
C SER A 135 17.16 7.04 -8.65
N GLY A 136 16.20 7.19 -7.73
CA GLY A 136 16.11 8.29 -6.78
C GLY A 136 15.74 9.65 -7.42
N ALA A 137 15.24 9.65 -8.66
CA ALA A 137 14.79 10.86 -9.34
C ALA A 137 13.44 11.36 -8.80
N LYS A 138 12.59 10.45 -8.28
CA LYS A 138 11.33 10.75 -7.61
C LYS A 138 11.19 9.98 -6.29
N PRO A 139 10.50 10.54 -5.29
CA PRO A 139 10.08 9.77 -4.12
C PRO A 139 9.04 8.72 -4.53
N MET A 140 8.85 7.69 -3.68
CA MET A 140 7.81 6.68 -3.90
C MET A 140 6.43 7.35 -3.98
N PRO A 141 5.69 7.22 -5.09
CA PRO A 141 4.39 7.85 -5.26
C PRO A 141 3.31 7.13 -4.45
N THR A 142 2.29 7.89 -4.07
CA THR A 142 1.03 7.33 -3.54
C THR A 142 0.22 6.67 -4.66
N MET A 143 -0.74 5.81 -4.29
CA MET A 143 -1.60 5.14 -5.26
C MET A 143 -2.37 6.12 -6.16
N ASP A 144 -2.89 7.20 -5.58
CA ASP A 144 -3.66 8.21 -6.31
C ASP A 144 -2.80 8.96 -7.33
N GLU A 145 -1.54 9.25 -6.98
CA GLU A 145 -0.59 9.88 -7.90
C GLU A 145 -0.25 8.95 -9.07
N VAL A 146 -0.05 7.65 -8.82
CA VAL A 146 0.18 6.68 -9.89
C VAL A 146 -1.01 6.65 -10.85
N ILE A 147 -2.23 6.50 -10.33
CA ILE A 147 -3.45 6.45 -11.16
C ILE A 147 -3.62 7.75 -11.96
N ALA A 148 -3.34 8.91 -11.37
CA ALA A 148 -3.42 10.20 -12.04
C ALA A 148 -2.38 10.38 -13.16
N THR A 149 -1.26 9.65 -13.12
CA THR A 149 -0.24 9.66 -14.18
C THR A 149 -0.53 8.69 -15.32
N LEU A 150 -1.51 7.79 -15.16
CA LEU A 150 -1.84 6.81 -16.20
C LEU A 150 -2.52 7.48 -17.41
N PRO A 151 -2.28 6.98 -18.63
CA PRO A 151 -2.99 7.40 -19.83
C PRO A 151 -4.52 7.32 -19.68
N VAL A 152 -5.23 8.30 -20.24
CA VAL A 152 -6.69 8.30 -20.26
C VAL A 152 -7.19 7.19 -21.18
N LEU A 153 -7.91 6.24 -20.61
CA LEU A 153 -8.44 5.10 -21.34
C LEU A 153 -9.73 5.46 -22.09
N SER A 154 -9.78 5.16 -23.39
CA SER A 154 -10.96 5.39 -24.23
C SER A 154 -11.16 4.26 -25.23
N TRP A 155 -12.43 3.89 -25.45
CA TRP A 155 -12.79 2.93 -26.49
C TRP A 155 -12.88 3.62 -27.85
N PRO A 156 -12.52 2.93 -28.94
CA PRO A 156 -12.79 3.42 -30.28
C PRO A 156 -14.30 3.56 -30.50
N ALA A 157 -14.66 4.55 -31.33
CA ALA A 157 -16.05 4.86 -31.70
C ALA A 157 -16.70 3.75 -32.54
#